data_AF-A0A7G5C781-F1
#
_entry.id   AF-A0A7G5C781-F1
#
_cell.length_a   1.000
_cell.length_b   1.000
_cell.length_c   1.000
_cell.angle_alpha   90.00
_cell.angle_beta   90.00
_cell.angle_gamma   90.00
#
_symmetry.space_group_name_H-M   'P 1'
#
loop_
_entity.id
_entity.type
_entity.pdbx_description
1 polymer ?
#
loop_
_entity_poly.entity_id
_entity_poly.type
_entity_poly.pdbx_seq_one_letter_code
_entity_poly.pdbx_strand_id
1 'polypeptide(L)'
;MNILAADIGGTNTKIGICDERGKVDRFKEYPTESHMGGPHVVDRLLAKLGEYEGFDAIAISTAGQVDSETGTIVYANENIPKYTGMNLKEIIESRFRVPVKVENDVNAAALGEATFGAAVSFPDFLCLTFGTGIGGAIVTNRRIYRGANGVAAEFGHICTHSLSESEGDRRKLYYEHYASTTALVRMARNADPECVDGKVFFDKINKGNEILNELLHSWIAEVAIGLASLIHVFNPPAIIVGGGVMEREDLVRLIDKRTKEFIMESFADVKILKASLGNKAGLLGATSLFLR
;
A
#
# COMPACT_ATOMS: atom_id res chain seq x y z
N MET A 1 -0.45 -26.40 -3.87
CA MET A 1 -1.68 -25.80 -3.32
C MET A 1 -2.10 -24.66 -4.23
N ASN A 2 -3.36 -24.61 -4.66
CA ASN A 2 -3.91 -23.51 -5.44
C ASN A 2 -4.67 -22.56 -4.52
N ILE A 3 -4.30 -21.28 -4.49
CA ILE A 3 -4.89 -20.30 -3.57
C ILE A 3 -5.66 -19.27 -4.41
N LEU A 4 -6.97 -19.17 -4.20
CA LEU A 4 -7.76 -18.12 -4.81
C LEU A 4 -7.56 -16.82 -4.02
N ALA A 5 -6.79 -15.90 -4.57
CA ALA A 5 -6.49 -14.63 -3.93
C ALA A 5 -7.43 -13.54 -4.43
N ALA A 6 -7.85 -12.65 -3.54
CA ALA A 6 -8.54 -11.41 -3.87
C ALA A 6 -7.87 -10.21 -3.19
N ASP A 7 -7.81 -9.08 -3.89
CA ASP A 7 -7.28 -7.81 -3.40
C ASP A 7 -8.37 -6.74 -3.53
N ILE A 8 -8.98 -6.38 -2.41
CA ILE A 8 -10.11 -5.45 -2.33
C ILE A 8 -9.57 -4.03 -2.15
N GLY A 9 -9.40 -3.31 -3.26
CA GLY A 9 -9.08 -1.89 -3.24
C GLY A 9 -10.31 -1.00 -3.15
N GLY A 10 -10.11 0.32 -3.04
CA GLY A 10 -11.24 1.28 -3.03
C GLY A 10 -11.96 1.39 -4.38
N THR A 11 -11.23 1.28 -5.50
CA THR A 11 -11.81 1.44 -6.84
C THR A 11 -12.15 0.09 -7.48
N ASN A 12 -11.18 -0.82 -7.46
CA ASN A 12 -11.28 -2.12 -8.12
C ASN A 12 -10.83 -3.23 -7.20
N THR A 13 -11.49 -4.38 -7.33
CA THR A 13 -11.12 -5.63 -6.70
C THR A 13 -10.48 -6.53 -7.75
N LYS A 14 -9.31 -7.07 -7.42
CA LYS A 14 -8.57 -8.01 -8.29
C LYS A 14 -8.72 -9.40 -7.73
N ILE A 15 -8.83 -10.41 -8.59
CA ILE A 15 -8.92 -11.82 -8.19
C ILE A 15 -8.04 -12.65 -9.13
N GLY A 16 -7.37 -13.66 -8.59
CA GLY A 16 -6.64 -14.64 -9.39
C GLY A 16 -6.28 -15.88 -8.59
N ILE A 17 -6.01 -16.99 -9.27
CA ILE A 17 -5.47 -18.19 -8.62
C ILE A 17 -3.96 -18.07 -8.60
N CYS A 18 -3.39 -18.14 -7.41
CA CYS A 18 -1.96 -18.09 -7.18
C CYS A 18 -1.44 -19.47 -6.76
N ASP A 19 -0.23 -19.81 -7.21
CA ASP A 19 0.50 -20.99 -6.74
C ASP A 19 1.63 -20.64 -5.76
N GLU A 20 2.29 -21.67 -5.24
CA GLU A 20 3.42 -21.55 -4.30
C GLU A 20 4.66 -20.85 -4.89
N ARG A 21 4.72 -20.67 -6.21
CA ARG A 21 5.82 -20.00 -6.92
C ARG A 21 5.50 -18.56 -7.26
N GLY A 22 4.32 -18.06 -6.87
CA GLY A 22 3.87 -16.71 -7.17
C GLY A 22 3.36 -16.54 -8.60
N LYS A 23 3.05 -17.62 -9.32
CA LYS A 23 2.38 -17.53 -10.61
C LYS A 23 0.90 -17.19 -10.38
N VAL A 24 0.39 -16.20 -11.11
CA VAL A 24 -1.03 -15.79 -11.07
C VAL A 24 -1.72 -16.20 -12.36
N ASP A 25 -2.65 -17.16 -12.25
CA ASP A 25 -3.52 -17.63 -13.34
C ASP A 25 -4.95 -17.10 -13.18
N ARG A 26 -5.70 -17.07 -14.28
CA ARG A 26 -7.11 -16.62 -14.33
C ARG A 26 -7.36 -15.25 -13.69
N PHE A 27 -6.40 -14.33 -13.79
CA PHE A 27 -6.50 -12.98 -13.24
C PHE A 27 -7.65 -12.18 -13.85
N LYS A 28 -8.50 -11.59 -13.01
CA LYS A 28 -9.58 -10.66 -13.39
C LYS A 28 -9.60 -9.46 -12.45
N GLU A 29 -10.13 -8.35 -12.94
CA GLU A 29 -10.39 -7.13 -12.17
C GLU A 29 -11.82 -6.67 -12.42
N TYR A 30 -12.48 -6.14 -11.39
CA TYR A 30 -13.82 -5.56 -11.50
C TYR A 30 -14.00 -4.37 -10.55
N PRO A 31 -14.93 -3.43 -10.85
CA PRO A 31 -15.21 -2.31 -9.95
C PRO A 31 -15.69 -2.81 -8.59
N THR A 32 -15.06 -2.32 -7.52
CA THR A 32 -15.39 -2.66 -6.13
C THR A 32 -16.75 -2.09 -5.73
N GLU A 33 -17.09 -0.90 -6.24
CA GLU A 33 -18.28 -0.13 -5.82
C GLU A 33 -18.28 0.15 -4.31
N SER A 34 -17.13 0.55 -3.78
CA SER A 34 -16.91 0.73 -2.34
C SER A 34 -17.91 1.66 -1.65
N HIS A 35 -18.36 2.71 -2.35
CA HIS A 35 -19.36 3.68 -1.89
C HIS A 35 -20.73 3.06 -1.58
N MET A 36 -21.02 1.86 -2.10
CA MET A 36 -22.25 1.12 -1.81
C MET A 36 -22.20 0.40 -0.44
N GLY A 37 -21.02 0.36 0.19
CA GLY A 37 -20.80 -0.16 1.54
C GLY A 37 -20.30 -1.61 1.62
N GLY A 38 -19.79 -1.96 2.79
CA GLY A 38 -19.16 -3.23 3.12
C GLY A 38 -20.00 -4.46 2.75
N PRO A 39 -21.29 -4.55 3.15
CA PRO A 39 -22.14 -5.67 2.77
C PRO A 39 -22.22 -5.90 1.26
N HIS A 40 -22.39 -4.83 0.47
CA HIS A 40 -22.43 -4.90 -1.00
C HIS A 40 -21.10 -5.36 -1.60
N VAL A 41 -19.99 -4.81 -1.09
CA VAL A 41 -18.64 -5.21 -1.52
C VAL A 41 -18.40 -6.70 -1.25
N VAL A 42 -18.82 -7.20 -0.09
CA VAL A 42 -18.68 -8.61 0.29
C VAL A 42 -19.59 -9.51 -0.56
N ASP A 43 -20.85 -9.15 -0.79
CA ASP A 43 -21.74 -9.94 -1.65
C ASP A 43 -21.20 -10.07 -3.07
N ARG A 44 -20.68 -8.97 -3.63
CA ARG A 44 -20.01 -8.99 -4.94
C ARG A 44 -18.77 -9.87 -4.94
N LEU A 45 -17.94 -9.76 -3.89
CA LEU A 45 -16.77 -10.62 -3.73
C LEU A 45 -17.16 -12.10 -3.71
N LEU A 46 -18.16 -12.49 -2.91
CA LEU A 46 -18.64 -13.87 -2.83
C LEU A 46 -19.15 -14.37 -4.19
N ALA A 47 -19.91 -13.55 -4.92
CA ALA A 47 -20.37 -13.89 -6.26
C ALA A 47 -19.19 -14.12 -7.22
N LYS A 48 -18.17 -13.24 -7.17
CA LYS A 48 -17.00 -13.31 -8.05
C LYS A 48 -16.05 -14.45 -7.71
N LEU A 49 -15.84 -14.74 -6.44
CA LEU A 49 -15.09 -15.93 -6.00
C LEU A 49 -15.78 -17.22 -6.45
N GLY A 50 -17.13 -17.23 -6.47
CA GLY A 50 -17.94 -18.35 -6.97
C GLY A 50 -17.81 -18.66 -8.47
N GLU A 51 -17.17 -17.78 -9.25
CA GLU A 51 -16.84 -18.03 -10.67
C GLU A 51 -15.58 -18.91 -10.85
N TYR A 52 -14.87 -19.22 -9.77
CA TYR A 52 -13.62 -19.98 -9.79
C TYR A 52 -13.83 -21.39 -9.22
N GLU A 53 -13.01 -22.32 -9.70
CA GLU A 53 -12.99 -23.72 -9.25
C GLU A 53 -11.54 -24.23 -9.17
N GLY A 54 -11.31 -25.27 -8.36
CA GLY A 54 -10.01 -25.93 -8.23
C GLY A 54 -9.00 -25.18 -7.36
N PHE A 55 -9.48 -24.56 -6.28
CA PHE A 55 -8.65 -23.91 -5.26
C PHE A 55 -8.82 -24.63 -3.90
N ASP A 56 -7.73 -24.65 -3.12
CA ASP A 56 -7.63 -25.32 -1.83
C ASP A 56 -7.85 -24.36 -0.65
N ALA A 57 -7.67 -23.05 -0.88
CA ALA A 57 -7.87 -21.99 0.10
C ALA A 57 -8.16 -20.65 -0.58
N ILE A 58 -8.62 -19.68 0.21
CA ILE A 58 -8.85 -18.30 -0.23
C ILE A 58 -7.99 -17.34 0.60
N ALA A 59 -7.35 -16.38 -0.07
CA ALA A 59 -6.56 -15.35 0.59
C ALA A 59 -7.09 -13.96 0.22
N ILE A 60 -7.33 -13.11 1.22
CA ILE A 60 -7.89 -11.78 1.02
C ILE A 60 -6.87 -10.73 1.47
N SER A 61 -6.50 -9.84 0.55
CA SER A 61 -5.91 -8.53 0.83
C SER A 61 -7.04 -7.51 0.80
N THR A 62 -7.11 -6.60 1.77
CA THR A 62 -8.19 -5.61 1.81
C THR A 62 -7.78 -4.29 2.45
N ALA A 63 -8.41 -3.22 1.98
CA ALA A 63 -8.32 -1.90 2.61
C ALA A 63 -8.89 -1.91 4.03
N GLY A 64 -8.34 -1.03 4.87
CA GLY A 64 -8.72 -0.91 6.28
C GLY A 64 -7.80 -1.70 7.20
N GLN A 65 -8.01 -1.52 8.50
CA GLN A 65 -7.27 -2.19 9.55
C GLN A 65 -7.89 -3.56 9.81
N VAL A 66 -7.07 -4.60 9.78
CA VAL A 66 -7.49 -6.01 9.83
C VAL A 66 -6.85 -6.68 11.04
N ASP A 67 -7.67 -7.33 11.84
CA ASP A 67 -7.20 -8.36 12.74
C ASP A 67 -7.00 -9.63 11.91
N SER A 68 -5.75 -9.93 11.58
CA SER A 68 -5.40 -11.07 10.72
C SER A 68 -5.65 -12.44 11.35
N GLU A 69 -5.76 -12.51 12.68
CA GLU A 69 -6.00 -13.78 13.37
C GLU A 69 -7.47 -14.20 13.20
N THR A 70 -8.38 -13.27 13.45
CA THR A 70 -9.83 -13.50 13.31
C THR A 70 -10.32 -13.27 11.88
N GLY A 71 -9.64 -12.45 11.09
CA GLY A 71 -10.06 -12.02 9.75
C GLY A 71 -11.11 -10.90 9.78
N THR A 72 -11.18 -10.15 10.88
CA THR A 72 -12.16 -9.08 11.10
C THR A 72 -11.61 -7.73 10.67
N ILE A 73 -12.45 -6.92 10.02
CA ILE A 73 -12.14 -5.51 9.76
C ILE A 73 -12.31 -4.73 11.08
N VAL A 74 -11.20 -4.37 11.71
CA VAL A 74 -11.17 -3.62 12.98
C VAL A 74 -11.63 -2.19 12.76
N TYR A 75 -11.20 -1.58 11.66
CA TYR A 75 -11.58 -0.23 11.29
C TYR A 75 -11.43 -0.02 9.78
N ALA A 76 -12.44 0.57 9.16
CA ALA A 76 -12.39 1.14 7.84
C ALA A 76 -13.06 2.50 7.85
N ASN A 77 -12.51 3.43 7.07
CA ASN A 77 -13.11 4.75 6.91
C ASN A 77 -14.30 4.71 5.94
N GLU A 78 -14.94 5.87 5.72
CA GLU A 78 -16.11 6.02 4.86
C GLU A 78 -15.84 5.75 3.36
N ASN A 79 -14.62 5.37 2.96
CA ASN A 79 -14.38 4.88 1.61
C ASN A 79 -15.09 3.55 1.36
N ILE A 80 -15.30 2.72 2.40
CA ILE A 80 -16.15 1.53 2.38
C ILE A 80 -17.12 1.61 3.59
N PRO A 81 -18.28 2.29 3.45
CA PRO A 81 -19.21 2.48 4.56
C PRO A 81 -19.66 1.15 5.18
N LYS A 82 -19.80 1.08 6.51
CA LYS A 82 -20.26 -0.15 7.22
C LYS A 82 -19.36 -1.39 7.01
N TYR A 83 -18.09 -1.20 6.71
CA TYR A 83 -17.13 -2.31 6.57
C TYR A 83 -16.51 -2.72 7.90
N THR A 84 -16.32 -1.76 8.81
CA THR A 84 -15.91 -1.99 10.20
C THR A 84 -16.80 -3.02 10.89
N GLY A 85 -16.18 -4.00 11.54
CA GLY A 85 -16.83 -5.08 12.28
C GLY A 85 -17.18 -6.32 11.44
N MET A 86 -16.99 -6.29 10.11
CA MET A 86 -17.25 -7.46 9.28
C MET A 86 -16.15 -8.53 9.45
N ASN A 87 -16.54 -9.76 9.76
CA ASN A 87 -15.64 -10.91 9.81
C ASN A 87 -15.59 -11.60 8.44
N LEU A 88 -14.66 -11.16 7.58
CA LEU A 88 -14.57 -11.66 6.21
C LEU A 88 -14.18 -13.14 6.17
N LYS A 89 -13.30 -13.56 7.07
CA LYS A 89 -12.86 -14.95 7.16
C LYS A 89 -14.07 -15.85 7.40
N GLU A 90 -14.84 -15.59 8.44
CA GLU A 90 -16.02 -16.40 8.79
C GLU A 90 -17.08 -16.42 7.67
N ILE A 91 -17.36 -15.26 7.06
CA ILE A 91 -18.33 -15.13 5.96
C ILE A 91 -17.90 -15.99 4.76
N ILE A 92 -16.63 -15.92 4.38
CA ILE A 92 -16.09 -16.61 3.20
C ILE A 92 -15.93 -18.12 3.49
N GLU A 93 -15.42 -18.52 4.67
CA GLU A 93 -15.28 -19.92 5.07
C GLU A 93 -16.65 -20.63 5.11
N SER A 94 -17.68 -19.93 5.61
CA SER A 94 -19.05 -20.46 5.64
C SER A 94 -19.59 -20.75 4.24
N ARG A 95 -19.22 -19.94 3.24
CA ARG A 95 -19.69 -20.06 1.86
C ARG A 95 -18.94 -21.10 1.04
N PHE A 96 -17.61 -21.15 1.18
CA PHE A 96 -16.73 -21.94 0.30
C PHE A 96 -16.15 -23.19 0.95
N ARG A 97 -16.25 -23.33 2.28
CA ARG A 97 -15.78 -24.50 3.04
C ARG A 97 -14.29 -24.83 2.83
N VAL A 98 -13.48 -23.81 2.58
CA VAL A 98 -12.01 -23.88 2.50
C VAL A 98 -11.39 -22.90 3.49
N PRO A 99 -10.14 -23.11 3.94
CA PRO A 99 -9.45 -22.16 4.82
C PRO A 99 -9.37 -20.75 4.21
N VAL A 100 -9.58 -19.72 5.03
CA VAL A 100 -9.45 -18.33 4.61
C VAL A 100 -8.44 -17.59 5.51
N LYS A 101 -7.58 -16.78 4.88
CA LYS A 101 -6.76 -15.79 5.57
C LYS A 101 -7.02 -14.40 5.01
N VAL A 102 -7.00 -13.39 5.88
CA VAL A 102 -7.29 -12.00 5.55
C VAL A 102 -6.17 -11.13 6.09
N GLU A 103 -5.72 -10.16 5.31
CA GLU A 103 -4.66 -9.23 5.69
C GLU A 103 -4.97 -7.83 5.16
N ASN A 104 -4.44 -6.82 5.86
CA ASN A 104 -4.42 -5.46 5.37
C ASN A 104 -3.63 -5.37 4.04
N ASP A 105 -4.07 -4.53 3.11
CA ASP A 105 -3.49 -4.34 1.78
C ASP A 105 -2.00 -4.02 1.76
N VAL A 106 -1.53 -3.10 2.61
CA VAL A 106 -0.12 -2.70 2.68
C VAL A 106 0.72 -3.79 3.32
N ASN A 107 0.21 -4.42 4.39
CA ASN A 107 0.85 -5.59 4.98
C ASN A 107 0.98 -6.73 3.97
N ALA A 108 -0.09 -7.02 3.22
CA ALA A 108 -0.08 -8.01 2.15
C ALA A 108 0.97 -7.65 1.10
N ALA A 109 0.97 -6.42 0.58
CA ALA A 109 1.97 -5.97 -0.38
C ALA A 109 3.41 -6.18 0.13
N ALA A 110 3.69 -5.82 1.38
CA ALA A 110 4.99 -6.06 2.01
C ALA A 110 5.34 -7.55 2.09
N LEU A 111 4.39 -8.39 2.51
CA LEU A 111 4.57 -9.85 2.53
C LEU A 111 4.82 -10.43 1.14
N GLY A 112 4.18 -9.87 0.11
CA GLY A 112 4.38 -10.22 -1.28
C GLY A 112 5.82 -9.91 -1.69
N GLU A 113 6.29 -8.69 -1.46
CA GLU A 113 7.66 -8.28 -1.78
C GLU A 113 8.70 -9.11 -1.00
N ALA A 114 8.41 -9.49 0.25
CA ALA A 114 9.26 -10.35 1.07
C ALA A 114 9.39 -11.79 0.53
N THR A 115 8.39 -12.25 -0.20
CA THR A 115 8.27 -13.65 -0.64
C THR A 115 8.64 -13.82 -2.11
N PHE A 116 8.25 -12.87 -2.97
CA PHE A 116 8.36 -12.98 -4.42
C PHE A 116 9.02 -11.77 -5.08
N GLY A 117 9.29 -10.70 -4.34
CA GLY A 117 9.66 -9.41 -4.92
C GLY A 117 10.99 -8.83 -4.45
N ALA A 118 11.03 -7.50 -4.35
CA ALA A 118 12.23 -6.72 -4.11
C ALA A 118 12.83 -6.94 -2.72
N ALA A 119 12.05 -7.49 -1.78
CA ALA A 119 12.46 -7.72 -0.41
C ALA A 119 12.88 -9.17 -0.09
N VAL A 120 12.99 -10.05 -1.09
CA VAL A 120 13.34 -11.47 -0.85
C VAL A 120 14.64 -11.65 -0.06
N SER A 121 15.65 -10.81 -0.33
CA SER A 121 16.94 -10.82 0.38
C SER A 121 16.95 -10.08 1.72
N PHE A 122 15.84 -9.46 2.12
CA PHE A 122 15.76 -8.62 3.31
C PHE A 122 14.79 -9.24 4.33
N PRO A 123 15.30 -9.87 5.40
CA PRO A 123 14.43 -10.39 6.46
C PRO A 123 13.74 -9.27 7.25
N ASP A 124 14.38 -8.11 7.33
CA ASP A 124 13.88 -6.92 8.02
C ASP A 124 13.85 -5.76 7.02
N PHE A 125 12.72 -5.07 6.88
CA PHE A 125 12.59 -3.91 6.01
C PHE A 125 11.32 -3.12 6.34
N LEU A 126 11.26 -1.89 5.84
CA LEU A 126 10.03 -1.10 5.83
C LEU A 126 9.41 -1.14 4.44
N CYS A 127 8.09 -1.19 4.37
CA CYS A 127 7.35 -1.04 3.12
C CYS A 127 6.47 0.21 3.22
N LEU A 128 6.48 1.06 2.20
CA LEU A 128 5.63 2.23 2.09
C LEU A 128 4.89 2.24 0.76
N THR A 129 3.61 2.57 0.79
CA THR A 129 2.82 2.79 -0.43
C THR A 129 2.37 4.25 -0.52
N PHE A 130 2.67 4.88 -1.65
CA PHE A 130 2.31 6.27 -1.94
C PHE A 130 1.15 6.30 -2.93
N GLY A 131 -0.06 6.52 -2.42
CA GLY A 131 -1.29 6.53 -3.21
C GLY A 131 -2.20 7.68 -2.77
N THR A 132 -3.48 7.37 -2.55
CA THR A 132 -4.44 8.34 -2.03
C THR A 132 -3.97 8.93 -0.69
N GLY A 133 -3.35 8.10 0.15
CA GLY A 133 -2.59 8.49 1.33
C GLY A 133 -1.21 7.83 1.31
N ILE A 134 -0.61 7.69 2.49
CA ILE A 134 0.63 6.94 2.69
C ILE A 134 0.38 5.79 3.66
N GLY A 135 0.48 4.56 3.14
CA GLY A 135 0.42 3.34 3.93
C GLY A 135 1.81 2.86 4.31
N GLY A 136 1.91 2.09 5.40
CA GLY A 136 3.16 1.50 5.83
C GLY A 136 3.03 0.08 6.36
N ALA A 137 4.13 -0.66 6.30
CA ALA A 137 4.30 -1.93 7.00
C ALA A 137 5.74 -2.04 7.52
N ILE A 138 5.89 -2.63 8.70
CA ILE A 138 7.18 -3.01 9.28
C ILE A 138 7.29 -4.52 9.17
N VAL A 139 8.34 -5.01 8.51
CA VAL A 139 8.66 -6.43 8.44
C VAL A 139 9.90 -6.68 9.28
N THR A 140 9.80 -7.62 10.23
CA THR A 140 10.92 -8.09 11.06
C THR A 140 10.95 -9.61 11.06
N ASN A 141 12.13 -10.22 10.86
CA ASN A 141 12.28 -11.66 10.72
C ASN A 141 11.27 -12.28 9.73
N ARG A 142 11.06 -11.60 8.60
CA ARG A 142 10.08 -11.91 7.54
C ARG A 142 8.61 -11.84 7.99
N ARG A 143 8.30 -11.41 9.20
CA ARG A 143 6.93 -11.30 9.74
C ARG A 143 6.50 -9.85 9.88
N ILE A 144 5.21 -9.58 9.71
CA ILE A 144 4.65 -8.25 9.95
C ILE A 144 4.75 -7.94 11.45
N TYR A 145 5.36 -6.82 11.78
CA TYR A 145 5.25 -6.23 13.10
C TYR A 145 3.92 -5.48 13.17
N ARG A 146 2.97 -6.03 13.94
CA ARG A 146 1.59 -5.55 14.03
C ARG A 146 1.37 -4.47 15.08
N GLY A 147 2.29 -4.32 16.03
CA GLY A 147 2.09 -3.51 17.24
C GLY A 147 1.00 -4.09 18.16
N ALA A 148 0.68 -3.35 19.22
CA ALA A 148 -0.20 -3.83 20.29
C ALA A 148 -1.65 -4.12 19.83
N ASN A 149 -2.16 -3.32 18.88
CA ASN A 149 -3.56 -3.38 18.44
C ASN A 149 -3.72 -3.73 16.96
N GLY A 150 -2.67 -4.25 16.29
CA GLY A 150 -2.77 -4.60 14.87
C GLY A 150 -2.62 -3.44 13.88
N VAL A 151 -2.29 -2.24 14.36
CA VAL A 151 -2.30 -0.97 13.58
C VAL A 151 -0.92 -0.29 13.57
N ALA A 152 0.16 -1.03 13.75
CA ALA A 152 1.50 -0.48 13.60
C ALA A 152 1.75 0.00 12.15
N ALA A 153 2.76 0.86 11.99
CA ALA A 153 3.24 1.35 10.70
C ALA A 153 2.28 2.28 9.95
N GLU A 154 1.45 3.05 10.66
CA GLU A 154 0.68 4.18 10.12
C GLU A 154 1.59 5.38 9.76
N PHE A 155 2.53 5.14 8.84
CA PHE A 155 3.60 6.09 8.51
C PHE A 155 3.08 7.38 7.88
N GLY A 156 1.93 7.37 7.20
CA GLY A 156 1.30 8.59 6.72
C GLY A 156 0.90 9.58 7.81
N HIS A 157 0.67 9.08 9.03
CA HIS A 157 0.22 9.88 10.17
C HIS A 157 1.36 10.35 11.09
N ILE A 158 2.63 10.12 10.73
CA ILE A 158 3.74 10.73 11.48
C ILE A 158 3.71 12.25 11.31
N CYS A 159 4.05 12.97 12.38
CA CYS A 159 4.13 14.43 12.34
C CYS A 159 5.45 14.85 11.69
N THR A 160 5.39 15.41 10.48
CA THR A 160 6.56 16.01 9.80
C THR A 160 6.54 17.53 9.82
N HIS A 161 5.40 18.10 10.18
CA HIS A 161 5.18 19.55 10.19
C HIS A 161 4.56 19.97 11.52
N SER A 162 4.86 21.19 11.96
CA SER A 162 4.23 21.83 13.11
C SER A 162 3.00 22.64 12.68
N LEU A 163 1.93 22.63 13.49
CA LEU A 163 0.84 23.59 13.32
C LEU A 163 1.26 24.94 13.87
N SER A 164 0.95 26.02 13.15
CA SER A 164 0.91 27.34 13.76
C SER A 164 -0.39 27.54 14.54
N GLU A 165 -0.41 28.46 15.51
CA GLU A 165 -1.60 28.76 16.34
C GLU A 165 -2.84 29.15 15.51
N SER A 166 -2.66 29.61 14.27
CA SER A 166 -3.73 30.00 13.34
C SER A 166 -4.26 28.85 12.46
N GLU A 167 -3.62 27.68 12.49
CA GLU A 167 -4.01 26.54 11.65
C GLU A 167 -5.02 25.64 12.36
N GLY A 168 -6.30 25.83 12.03
CA GLY A 168 -7.39 24.98 12.53
C GLY A 168 -7.43 23.55 11.97
N ASP A 169 -6.62 23.23 10.95
CA ASP A 169 -6.63 21.91 10.29
C ASP A 169 -5.47 21.02 10.74
N ARG A 170 -5.77 20.10 11.66
CA ARG A 170 -4.80 19.15 12.23
C ARG A 170 -4.14 18.23 11.19
N ARG A 171 -4.75 18.03 10.02
CA ARG A 171 -4.18 17.17 8.96
C ARG A 171 -2.86 17.71 8.42
N LYS A 172 -2.60 19.00 8.59
CA LYS A 172 -1.32 19.65 8.23
C LYS A 172 -0.16 19.23 9.13
N LEU A 173 -0.38 18.48 10.20
CA LEU A 173 0.72 17.83 10.93
C LEU A 173 1.29 16.64 10.14
N TYR A 174 0.42 15.92 9.44
CA TYR A 174 0.68 14.57 8.99
C TYR A 174 1.46 14.54 7.68
N TYR A 175 2.44 13.63 7.63
CA TYR A 175 3.29 13.39 6.47
C TYR A 175 2.53 13.16 5.16
N GLU A 176 1.44 12.37 5.19
CA GLU A 176 0.64 12.08 3.99
C GLU A 176 0.04 13.33 3.35
N HIS A 177 -0.17 14.41 4.13
CA HIS A 177 -0.76 15.63 3.61
C HIS A 177 0.14 16.27 2.55
N TYR A 178 1.44 16.06 2.65
CA TYR A 178 2.45 16.67 1.79
C TYR A 178 3.05 15.68 0.79
N ALA A 179 3.25 14.43 1.19
CA ALA A 179 4.01 13.45 0.41
C ALA A 179 3.18 12.37 -0.30
N SER A 180 1.85 12.32 -0.10
CA SER A 180 1.00 11.36 -0.84
C SER A 180 0.94 11.69 -2.33
N THR A 181 0.49 10.74 -3.16
CA THR A 181 0.20 11.01 -4.57
C THR A 181 -0.94 12.03 -4.70
N THR A 182 -1.92 12.00 -3.80
CA THR A 182 -2.98 13.03 -3.72
C THR A 182 -2.39 14.42 -3.50
N ALA A 183 -1.37 14.55 -2.63
CA ALA A 183 -0.70 15.83 -2.39
C ALA A 183 0.01 16.33 -3.66
N LEU A 184 0.75 15.45 -4.36
CA LEU A 184 1.39 15.78 -5.63
C LEU A 184 0.39 16.29 -6.66
N VAL A 185 -0.69 15.54 -6.89
CA VAL A 185 -1.72 15.91 -7.88
C VAL A 185 -2.44 17.20 -7.48
N ARG A 186 -2.71 17.40 -6.18
CA ARG A 186 -3.32 18.65 -5.68
C ARG A 186 -2.42 19.85 -5.94
N MET A 187 -1.13 19.75 -5.64
CA MET A 187 -0.16 20.81 -5.90
C MET A 187 -0.05 21.08 -7.40
N ALA A 188 0.07 20.03 -8.21
CA ALA A 188 0.15 20.12 -9.66
C ALA A 188 -1.07 20.81 -10.27
N ARG A 189 -2.28 20.44 -9.81
CA ARG A 189 -3.54 21.03 -10.29
C ARG A 189 -3.67 22.51 -9.95
N ASN A 190 -3.13 22.94 -8.82
CA ASN A 190 -3.10 24.36 -8.44
C ASN A 190 -2.19 25.18 -9.37
N ALA A 191 -1.10 24.58 -9.87
CA ALA A 191 -0.19 25.22 -10.82
C ALA A 191 -0.71 25.12 -12.28
N ASP A 192 -1.36 24.01 -12.62
CA ASP A 192 -1.86 23.68 -13.94
C ASP A 192 -3.17 22.88 -13.83
N PRO A 193 -4.34 23.51 -14.04
CA PRO A 193 -5.65 22.89 -13.83
C PRO A 193 -5.92 21.61 -14.65
N GLU A 194 -5.17 21.35 -15.72
CA GLU A 194 -5.30 20.13 -16.52
C GLU A 194 -4.58 18.93 -15.90
N CYS A 195 -3.72 19.14 -14.90
CA CYS A 195 -3.05 18.05 -14.16
C CYS A 195 -4.03 17.36 -13.20
N VAL A 196 -4.91 16.53 -13.77
CA VAL A 196 -5.96 15.81 -13.02
C VAL A 196 -5.47 14.54 -12.33
N ASP A 197 -4.34 13.98 -12.76
CA ASP A 197 -3.74 12.79 -12.18
C ASP A 197 -2.20 12.80 -12.36
N GLY A 198 -1.54 11.79 -11.77
CA GLY A 198 -0.09 11.64 -11.87
C GLY A 198 0.41 11.35 -13.29
N LYS A 199 -0.40 10.71 -14.14
CA LYS A 199 -0.01 10.38 -15.52
C LYS A 199 0.11 11.66 -16.34
N VAL A 200 -0.90 12.51 -16.31
CA VAL A 200 -0.89 13.81 -17.01
C VAL A 200 0.24 14.69 -16.48
N PHE A 201 0.47 14.69 -15.16
CA PHE A 201 1.56 15.43 -14.54
C PHE A 201 2.94 15.03 -15.11
N PHE A 202 3.27 13.74 -15.11
CA PHE A 202 4.55 13.27 -15.65
C PHE A 202 4.64 13.44 -17.18
N ASP A 203 3.53 13.30 -17.92
CA ASP A 203 3.52 13.56 -19.36
C ASP A 203 3.87 15.02 -19.69
N LYS A 204 3.42 15.98 -18.87
CA LYS A 204 3.78 17.40 -19.02
C LYS A 204 5.24 17.68 -18.64
N ILE A 205 5.76 17.06 -17.59
CA ILE A 205 7.20 17.15 -17.24
C ILE A 205 8.07 16.62 -18.39
N ASN A 206 7.72 15.47 -18.97
CA ASN A 206 8.45 14.89 -20.10
C ASN A 206 8.43 15.77 -21.35
N LYS A 207 7.46 16.68 -21.46
CA LYS A 207 7.37 17.70 -22.52
C LYS A 207 8.10 19.00 -22.18
N GLY A 208 8.85 19.05 -21.08
CA GLY A 208 9.67 20.20 -20.69
C GLY A 208 8.95 21.25 -19.85
N ASN A 209 7.87 20.90 -19.14
CA ASN A 209 7.23 21.85 -18.21
C ASN A 209 8.10 22.05 -16.96
N GLU A 210 8.84 23.14 -16.92
CA GLU A 210 9.79 23.47 -15.83
C GLU A 210 9.10 23.71 -14.49
N ILE A 211 7.93 24.38 -14.48
CA ILE A 211 7.17 24.67 -13.25
C ILE A 211 6.76 23.36 -12.55
N LEU A 212 6.24 22.39 -13.32
CA LEU A 212 5.86 21.09 -12.76
C LEU A 212 7.08 20.27 -12.33
N ASN A 213 8.22 20.45 -13.00
CA ASN A 213 9.48 19.80 -12.60
C ASN A 213 10.00 20.35 -11.26
N GLU A 214 9.97 21.67 -11.03
CA GLU A 214 10.30 22.27 -9.73
C GLU A 214 9.36 21.80 -8.62
N LEU A 215 8.08 21.66 -8.93
CA LEU A 215 7.08 21.12 -8.02
C LEU A 215 7.37 19.66 -7.66
N LEU A 216 7.75 18.83 -8.64
CA LEU A 216 8.19 17.46 -8.40
C LEU A 216 9.37 17.42 -7.42
N HIS A 217 10.38 18.30 -7.58
CA HIS A 217 11.51 18.36 -6.66
C HIS A 217 11.10 18.75 -5.23
N SER A 218 10.14 19.66 -5.09
CA SER A 218 9.57 20.02 -3.78
C SER A 218 8.87 18.82 -3.15
N TRP A 219 8.05 18.10 -3.90
CA TRP A 219 7.38 16.90 -3.41
C TRP A 219 8.34 15.75 -3.10
N ILE A 220 9.41 15.56 -3.88
CA ILE A 220 10.47 14.59 -3.57
C ILE A 220 11.16 14.93 -2.24
N ALA A 221 11.35 16.21 -1.93
CA ALA A 221 11.89 16.63 -0.63
C ALA A 221 10.95 16.23 0.51
N GLU A 222 9.63 16.41 0.35
CA GLU A 222 8.64 15.94 1.33
C GLU A 222 8.75 14.44 1.55
N VAL A 223 8.76 13.65 0.48
CA VAL A 223 8.93 12.19 0.57
C VAL A 223 10.21 11.82 1.32
N ALA A 224 11.32 12.47 0.98
CA ALA A 224 12.62 12.22 1.59
C ALA A 224 12.66 12.55 3.08
N ILE A 225 11.94 13.59 3.56
CA ILE A 225 11.87 13.93 5.00
C ILE A 225 11.22 12.78 5.79
N GLY A 226 10.11 12.25 5.31
CA GLY A 226 9.43 11.13 5.99
C GLY A 226 10.28 9.87 5.97
N LEU A 227 10.91 9.55 4.84
CA LEU A 227 11.82 8.40 4.75
C LEU A 227 13.03 8.54 5.67
N ALA A 228 13.70 9.70 5.69
CA ALA A 228 14.82 9.96 6.59
C ALA A 228 14.44 9.80 8.07
N SER A 229 13.27 10.30 8.46
CA SER A 229 12.73 10.12 9.81
C SER A 229 12.59 8.64 10.16
N LEU A 230 12.04 7.83 9.26
CA LEU A 230 11.90 6.40 9.47
C LEU A 230 13.25 5.67 9.49
N ILE A 231 14.21 6.10 8.68
CA ILE A 231 15.58 5.57 8.69
C ILE A 231 16.23 5.80 10.06
N HIS A 232 16.11 7.01 10.62
CA HIS A 232 16.68 7.31 11.94
C HIS A 232 16.00 6.55 13.08
N VAL A 233 14.71 6.24 12.96
CA VAL A 233 13.96 5.49 13.98
C VAL A 233 14.28 3.99 13.91
N PHE A 234 14.31 3.41 12.71
CA PHE A 234 14.34 1.95 12.53
C PHE A 234 15.68 1.39 12.10
N ASN A 235 16.54 2.19 11.45
CA ASN A 235 17.77 1.75 10.80
C ASN A 235 17.60 0.46 9.96
N PRO A 236 16.63 0.38 9.04
CA PRO A 236 16.36 -0.85 8.30
C PRO A 236 17.41 -1.06 7.19
N PRO A 237 17.73 -2.30 6.79
CA PRO A 237 18.64 -2.52 5.66
C PRO A 237 18.01 -2.10 4.31
N ALA A 238 16.68 -2.05 4.23
CA ALA A 238 15.95 -1.57 3.06
C ALA A 238 14.60 -0.93 3.41
N ILE A 239 14.19 -0.01 2.54
CA ILE A 239 12.83 0.51 2.44
C ILE A 239 12.31 0.21 1.04
N ILE A 240 11.21 -0.52 0.95
CA ILE A 240 10.52 -0.79 -0.31
C ILE A 240 9.43 0.26 -0.49
N VAL A 241 9.45 0.97 -1.62
CA VAL A 241 8.46 2.00 -1.95
C VAL A 241 7.61 1.56 -3.14
N GLY A 242 6.30 1.63 -2.97
CA GLY A 242 5.30 1.28 -3.99
C GLY A 242 4.21 2.34 -4.11
N GLY A 243 3.21 2.06 -4.94
CA GLY A 243 2.13 3.00 -5.26
C GLY A 243 2.26 3.58 -6.67
N GLY A 244 1.18 4.18 -7.17
CA GLY A 244 1.02 4.44 -8.61
C GLY A 244 2.14 5.26 -9.25
N VAL A 245 2.60 6.32 -8.59
CA VAL A 245 3.71 7.16 -9.10
C VAL A 245 5.09 6.52 -8.86
N MET A 246 5.19 5.62 -7.88
CA MET A 246 6.44 4.94 -7.52
C MET A 246 6.79 3.78 -8.46
N GLU A 247 5.95 3.45 -9.46
CA GLU A 247 6.29 2.49 -10.52
C GLU A 247 7.48 2.93 -11.40
N ARG A 248 7.86 4.22 -11.30
CA ARG A 248 8.97 4.88 -12.00
C ARG A 248 10.31 4.69 -11.28
N GLU A 249 11.22 3.96 -11.91
CA GLU A 249 12.59 3.75 -11.42
C GLU A 249 13.40 5.04 -11.27
N ASP A 250 13.24 5.97 -12.22
CA ASP A 250 13.86 7.29 -12.19
C ASP A 250 13.42 8.11 -10.98
N LEU A 251 12.12 8.07 -10.65
CA LEU A 251 11.59 8.75 -9.48
C LEU A 251 12.15 8.17 -8.17
N VAL A 252 12.15 6.84 -8.03
CA VAL A 252 12.67 6.18 -6.81
C VAL A 252 14.16 6.48 -6.63
N ARG A 253 14.96 6.52 -7.70
CA ARG A 253 16.37 6.94 -7.63
C ARG A 253 16.55 8.39 -7.16
N LEU A 254 15.70 9.31 -7.62
CA LEU A 254 15.73 10.70 -7.18
C LEU A 254 15.36 10.81 -5.69
N ILE A 255 14.37 10.05 -5.23
CA ILE A 255 13.98 9.97 -3.82
C ILE A 255 15.10 9.39 -2.96
N ASP A 256 15.74 8.30 -3.39
CA ASP A 256 16.90 7.71 -2.70
C ASP A 256 18.02 8.74 -2.52
N LYS A 257 18.40 9.40 -3.62
CA LYS A 257 19.43 10.45 -3.59
C LYS A 257 19.04 11.58 -2.64
N ARG A 258 17.80 12.08 -2.72
CA ARG A 258 17.33 13.19 -1.87
C ARG A 258 17.27 12.78 -0.40
N THR A 259 16.85 11.56 -0.10
CA THR A 259 16.78 11.04 1.28
C THR A 259 18.16 10.97 1.91
N LYS A 260 19.18 10.59 1.14
CA LYS A 260 20.58 10.54 1.60
C LYS A 260 21.13 11.89 2.06
N GLU A 261 20.56 13.00 1.59
CA GLU A 261 20.95 14.35 2.04
C GLU A 261 20.45 14.68 3.46
N PHE A 262 19.47 13.92 3.98
CA PHE A 262 18.83 14.16 5.28
C PHE A 262 19.22 13.15 6.36
N ILE A 263 19.98 12.11 6.03
CA ILE A 263 20.39 11.07 6.97
C ILE A 263 21.84 11.25 7.42
N MET A 264 22.19 10.67 8.57
CA MET A 264 23.58 10.68 9.06
C MET A 264 24.40 9.66 8.26
N GLU A 265 25.71 9.90 8.12
CA GLU A 265 26.62 9.03 7.36
C GLU A 265 26.57 7.56 7.80
N SER A 266 26.37 7.29 9.10
CA SER A 266 26.24 5.94 9.65
C SER A 266 25.00 5.15 9.15
N PHE A 267 24.08 5.80 8.43
CA PHE A 267 22.89 5.19 7.83
C PHE A 267 22.95 5.18 6.30
N ALA A 268 24.07 5.58 5.68
CA ALA A 268 24.17 5.74 4.23
C ALA A 268 23.95 4.45 3.42
N ASP A 269 24.12 3.28 4.06
CA ASP A 269 23.95 1.96 3.46
C ASP A 269 22.48 1.51 3.34
N VAL A 270 21.53 2.24 3.96
CA VAL A 270 20.10 1.92 3.82
C VAL A 270 19.67 2.06 2.36
N LYS A 271 19.04 1.01 1.82
CA LYS A 271 18.60 0.96 0.43
C LYS A 271 17.15 1.39 0.29
N ILE A 272 16.85 2.34 -0.58
CA ILE A 272 15.47 2.63 -1.00
C ILE A 272 15.24 1.96 -2.37
N LEU A 273 14.32 1.00 -2.40
CA LEU A 273 14.08 0.16 -3.57
C LEU A 273 12.63 0.26 -4.02
N LYS A 274 12.41 0.17 -5.33
CA LYS A 274 11.06 0.11 -5.90
C LYS A 274 10.41 -1.25 -5.59
N ALA A 275 9.13 -1.23 -5.25
CA ALA A 275 8.30 -2.42 -5.27
C ALA A 275 8.29 -3.06 -6.67
N SER A 276 8.31 -4.39 -6.73
CA SER A 276 8.52 -5.14 -7.98
C SER A 276 7.27 -5.88 -8.47
N LEU A 277 6.29 -6.10 -7.58
CA LEU A 277 5.09 -6.87 -7.89
C LEU A 277 3.95 -6.01 -8.46
N GLY A 278 4.08 -4.68 -8.39
CA GLY A 278 3.10 -3.70 -8.88
C GLY A 278 1.68 -4.04 -8.46
N ASN A 279 0.75 -4.05 -9.42
CA ASN A 279 -0.68 -4.31 -9.20
C ASN A 279 -1.01 -5.73 -8.66
N LYS A 280 -0.03 -6.63 -8.56
CA LYS A 280 -0.21 -7.99 -8.02
C LYS A 280 0.30 -8.14 -6.59
N ALA A 281 0.89 -7.09 -6.00
CA ALA A 281 1.51 -7.16 -4.68
C ALA A 281 0.52 -7.63 -3.59
N GLY A 282 -0.70 -7.09 -3.56
CA GLY A 282 -1.74 -7.50 -2.60
C GLY A 282 -2.15 -8.98 -2.75
N LEU A 283 -2.37 -9.45 -3.99
CA LEU A 283 -2.74 -10.85 -4.26
C LEU A 283 -1.65 -11.83 -3.83
N LEU A 284 -0.42 -11.58 -4.26
CA LEU A 284 0.74 -12.42 -3.94
C LEU A 284 1.08 -12.35 -2.45
N GLY A 285 0.89 -11.18 -1.86
CA GLY A 285 0.96 -10.92 -0.44
C GLY A 285 0.05 -11.80 0.39
N ALA A 286 -1.26 -11.71 0.11
CA ALA A 286 -2.26 -12.54 0.78
C ALA A 286 -1.98 -14.03 0.56
N THR A 287 -1.59 -14.42 -0.66
CA THR A 287 -1.20 -15.80 -0.98
C THR A 287 -0.04 -16.30 -0.10
N SER A 288 0.98 -15.46 0.12
CA SER A 288 2.15 -15.83 0.92
C SER A 288 1.83 -16.21 2.36
N LEU A 289 0.66 -15.81 2.89
CA LEU A 289 0.19 -16.21 4.21
C LEU A 289 -0.02 -17.73 4.32
N PHE A 290 -0.26 -18.43 3.22
CA PHE A 290 -0.40 -19.90 3.20
C PHE A 290 0.91 -20.64 2.92
N LEU A 291 2.00 -19.94 2.60
CA LEU A 291 3.30 -20.54 2.27
C LEU A 291 4.27 -20.55 3.46
N ARG A 292 3.79 -20.18 4.64
CA ARG A 292 4.56 -19.92 5.86
C ARG A 292 4.08 -20.79 7.00
#